data_AF-A0AAQ4R6L6-F1
#
_entry.id   AF-A0AAQ4R6L6-F1
#
_cell.length_a   1.000
_cell.length_b   1.000
_cell.length_c   1.000
_cell.angle_alpha   90.00
_cell.angle_beta   90.00
_cell.angle_gamma   90.00
#
_symmetry.space_group_name_H-M   'P 1'
#
loop_
_entity.id
_entity.type
_entity.pdbx_description
1 polymer ?
#
loop_
_entity_poly.entity_id
_entity_poly.type
_entity_poly.pdbx_seq_one_letter_code
_entity_poly.pdbx_strand_id
1 'polypeptide(L)'
;MEAFQVLLVVLLTAAARAQSFHRGKCPRPSVQQDFDVTKYMGTWYEIEKLPAAFERGTCNQATYSPLADGTVKVRNAELLSNGKRSTIEGVAKVKNASQPAILGVGFFKGVPDAPYWVLSTDYHSYSLVYSCTKYFLFHVDYAWILSRTRVLAEDVIGPLRDRLASAGVNANRLTVSNQTGCDRTAAKTNERPIIGKRPQRETRPSHADSLHFSAFHIFIFLSKGVLAQEVSSPKTNRTAYIAASYVKTLESAGARVVPVMINQTPQEYEALFASINGILYPGGSANILSSGYQRAAKIFYELALEANKRGDYFPVWGTCLGYEQLTVLTSGEDLLSLTNTSGVPLPLNFMDGAKSSRMFEGFPDELMEDLASEPLTANVHNWSVSLSTHKTNEQLNSFYKVLSTNTDGTTEFVSTVEAFDYPIYGTQWHPEKNAFEWRRPYVPHSPSAVRISFYAAQFFVNEARKNFHKFDSEEEEGKALIFNYSPVYAAPRSVFEQIYYF
;
A
#
# COMPACT_ATOMS: atom_id res chain seq x y z
N MET A 1 -12.72 34.70 -20.57
CA MET A 1 -13.77 34.97 -19.58
C MET A 1 -14.80 33.87 -19.68
N GLU A 2 -15.00 33.17 -18.56
CA GLU A 2 -16.22 32.40 -18.20
C GLU A 2 -16.66 31.25 -19.12
N ALA A 3 -16.07 30.04 -18.96
CA ALA A 3 -16.76 28.76 -19.23
C ALA A 3 -15.93 27.51 -18.81
N PHE A 4 -15.36 27.44 -17.60
CA PHE A 4 -14.67 26.20 -17.16
C PHE A 4 -14.76 25.91 -15.66
N GLN A 5 -15.86 26.32 -15.00
CA GLN A 5 -15.98 26.23 -13.54
C GLN A 5 -17.14 25.39 -12.99
N VAL A 6 -17.80 24.53 -13.79
CA VAL A 6 -18.98 23.79 -13.30
C VAL A 6 -18.87 22.26 -13.39
N LEU A 7 -17.83 21.68 -13.99
CA LEU A 7 -17.71 20.21 -14.13
C LEU A 7 -16.74 19.53 -13.14
N LEU A 8 -16.58 20.06 -11.93
CA LEU A 8 -15.78 19.43 -10.87
C LEU A 8 -16.44 19.42 -9.48
N VAL A 9 -17.78 19.36 -9.41
CA VAL A 9 -18.51 19.38 -8.12
C VAL A 9 -19.48 18.20 -7.91
N VAL A 10 -19.69 17.30 -8.87
CA VAL A 10 -20.76 16.27 -8.75
C VAL A 10 -20.27 14.82 -8.49
N LEU A 11 -19.00 14.60 -8.16
CA LEU A 11 -18.50 13.27 -7.70
C LEU A 11 -18.03 13.29 -6.24
N LEU A 12 -18.79 13.95 -5.36
CA LEU A 12 -18.47 14.06 -3.93
C LEU A 12 -19.61 13.67 -2.99
N THR A 13 -20.50 12.76 -3.40
CA THR A 13 -21.54 12.24 -2.50
C THR A 13 -21.74 10.74 -2.62
N ALA A 14 -20.70 9.96 -2.28
CA ALA A 14 -20.87 8.61 -1.75
C ALA A 14 -19.54 8.08 -1.20
N ALA A 15 -19.35 8.14 0.12
CA ALA A 15 -18.63 7.13 0.94
C ALA A 15 -18.39 7.68 2.35
N ALA A 16 -19.47 7.80 3.14
CA ALA A 16 -19.34 8.00 4.57
C ALA A 16 -18.87 6.68 5.21
N ARG A 17 -17.54 6.41 5.21
CA ARG A 17 -16.81 5.47 6.11
C ARG A 17 -15.30 5.32 5.85
N ALA A 18 -14.72 5.97 4.83
CA ALA A 18 -13.27 5.89 4.57
C ALA A 18 -12.44 6.78 5.53
N GLN A 19 -11.14 6.46 5.71
CA GLN A 19 -10.19 7.33 6.42
C GLN A 19 -10.24 8.74 5.84
N SER A 20 -10.32 9.72 6.72
CA SER A 20 -10.66 11.09 6.36
C SER A 20 -9.40 11.91 6.07
N PHE A 21 -9.24 12.40 4.84
CA PHE A 21 -8.21 13.36 4.51
C PHE A 21 -8.81 14.75 4.48
N HIS A 22 -8.27 15.63 5.32
CA HIS A 22 -8.75 17.00 5.45
C HIS A 22 -7.72 17.97 4.88
N ARG A 23 -8.16 18.95 4.09
CA ARG A 23 -7.27 20.03 3.61
C ARG A 23 -6.85 20.92 4.79
N GLY A 24 -5.61 21.39 4.78
CA GLY A 24 -5.12 22.38 5.73
C GLY A 24 -4.49 21.78 6.99
N LYS A 25 -4.31 22.64 8.00
CA LYS A 25 -3.61 22.30 9.25
C LYS A 25 -4.52 21.48 10.18
N CYS A 26 -3.91 20.65 11.01
CA CYS A 26 -4.59 20.00 12.13
C CYS A 26 -5.30 21.05 13.02
N PRO A 27 -6.57 20.82 13.38
CA PRO A 27 -7.20 21.46 14.52
C PRO A 27 -6.32 21.43 15.77
N ARG A 28 -6.43 22.46 16.60
CA ARG A 28 -5.70 22.57 17.87
C ARG A 28 -6.70 22.67 19.04
N PRO A 29 -7.44 21.59 19.33
CA PRO A 29 -8.36 21.56 20.47
C PRO A 29 -7.61 21.82 21.78
N SER A 30 -8.30 22.41 22.76
CA SER A 30 -7.79 22.52 24.12
C SER A 30 -7.73 21.13 24.78
N VAL A 31 -6.57 20.84 25.36
CA VAL A 31 -6.34 19.60 26.11
C VAL A 31 -6.78 19.73 27.57
N GLN A 32 -7.03 18.60 28.21
CA GLN A 32 -7.41 18.51 29.62
C GLN A 32 -6.37 19.24 30.48
N GLN A 33 -6.83 20.15 31.33
CA GLN A 33 -5.99 20.81 32.33
C GLN A 33 -5.72 19.86 33.49
N ASP A 34 -4.56 20.01 34.12
CA ASP A 34 -4.13 19.23 35.28
C ASP A 34 -4.26 17.71 35.07
N PHE A 35 -3.88 17.25 33.87
CA PHE A 35 -4.01 15.84 33.51
C PHE A 35 -3.04 14.96 34.31
N ASP A 36 -3.60 13.98 35.01
CA ASP A 36 -2.88 13.02 35.84
C ASP A 36 -2.80 11.67 35.12
N VAL A 37 -1.62 11.39 34.57
CA VAL A 37 -1.34 10.15 33.82
C VAL A 37 -1.57 8.90 34.69
N THR A 38 -1.30 8.98 36.00
CA THR A 38 -1.44 7.85 36.92
C THR A 38 -2.92 7.50 37.13
N LYS A 39 -3.81 8.49 37.21
CA LYS A 39 -5.27 8.26 37.29
C LYS A 39 -5.85 7.70 35.98
N TYR A 40 -5.16 7.91 34.86
CA TYR A 40 -5.59 7.44 33.55
C TYR A 40 -5.38 5.93 33.31
N MET A 41 -4.62 5.26 34.18
CA MET A 41 -4.26 3.83 34.04
C MET A 41 -5.46 2.89 34.02
N GLY A 42 -5.23 1.65 33.57
CA GLY A 42 -6.25 0.61 33.46
C GLY A 42 -6.87 0.54 32.07
N THR A 43 -8.00 -0.18 31.98
CA THR A 43 -8.68 -0.43 30.70
C THR A 43 -9.70 0.66 30.38
N TRP A 44 -9.74 1.01 29.10
CA TRP A 44 -10.72 1.87 28.46
C TRP A 44 -11.31 1.15 27.25
N TYR A 45 -12.62 1.13 27.14
CA TYR A 45 -13.36 0.56 26.01
C TYR A 45 -13.73 1.67 25.03
N GLU A 46 -13.55 1.41 23.74
CA GLU A 46 -13.90 2.35 22.69
C GLU A 46 -15.42 2.37 22.46
N ILE A 47 -16.04 3.54 22.62
CA ILE A 47 -17.48 3.74 22.44
C ILE A 47 -17.76 4.33 21.06
N GLU A 48 -17.03 5.38 20.69
CA GLU A 48 -17.11 5.96 19.35
C GLU A 48 -15.73 6.35 18.87
N LYS A 49 -15.58 6.41 17.55
CA LYS A 49 -14.35 6.88 16.93
C LYS A 49 -14.57 7.57 15.60
N LEU A 50 -13.64 8.44 15.23
CA LEU A 50 -13.47 8.77 13.82
C LEU A 50 -12.94 7.55 13.07
N PRO A 51 -13.15 7.45 11.74
CA PRO A 51 -12.63 6.34 10.97
C PRO A 51 -11.13 6.13 11.23
N ALA A 52 -10.80 4.95 11.73
CA ALA A 52 -9.43 4.53 12.06
C ALA A 52 -9.15 3.20 11.35
N ALA A 53 -8.58 3.26 10.14
CA ALA A 53 -8.44 2.09 9.25
C ALA A 53 -7.57 0.95 9.82
N PHE A 54 -6.83 1.21 10.90
CA PHE A 54 -6.01 0.22 11.61
C PHE A 54 -6.80 -0.57 12.68
N GLU A 55 -7.99 -0.13 13.08
CA GLU A 55 -8.89 -0.84 14.00
C GLU A 55 -10.02 -1.50 13.21
N ARG A 56 -10.02 -2.84 13.15
CA ARG A 56 -10.79 -3.64 12.18
C ARG A 56 -11.79 -4.59 12.83
N GLY A 57 -11.68 -4.77 14.14
CA GLY A 57 -12.51 -5.67 14.93
C GLY A 57 -13.66 -4.97 15.64
N THR A 58 -14.17 -5.69 16.62
CA THR A 58 -15.16 -5.24 17.60
C THR A 58 -14.53 -5.34 18.99
N CYS A 59 -15.22 -4.90 20.04
CA CYS A 59 -14.72 -5.02 21.41
C CYS A 59 -13.35 -4.36 21.64
N ASN A 60 -13.14 -3.24 20.94
CA ASN A 60 -11.91 -2.47 20.97
C ASN A 60 -11.67 -1.92 22.38
N GLN A 61 -10.48 -2.16 22.91
CA GLN A 61 -10.08 -1.68 24.23
C GLN A 61 -8.60 -1.32 24.24
N ALA A 62 -8.26 -0.30 25.02
CA ALA A 62 -6.90 0.11 25.31
C ALA A 62 -6.64 -0.09 26.81
N THR A 63 -5.53 -0.75 27.16
CA THR A 63 -5.11 -0.93 28.55
C THR A 63 -3.78 -0.23 28.77
N TYR A 64 -3.75 0.64 29.78
CA TYR A 64 -2.58 1.43 30.15
C TYR A 64 -2.01 0.93 31.47
N SER A 65 -0.70 0.65 31.50
CA SER A 65 -0.01 0.22 32.72
C SER A 65 1.33 0.94 32.87
N PRO A 66 1.77 1.27 34.09
CA PRO A 66 3.05 1.95 34.31
C PRO A 66 4.23 1.04 33.93
N LEU A 67 5.30 1.66 33.43
CA LEU A 67 6.61 1.02 33.22
C LEU A 67 7.64 1.58 34.22
N ALA A 68 8.70 0.81 34.47
CA ALA A 68 9.75 1.16 35.43
C ALA A 68 10.54 2.42 35.05
N ASP A 69 10.58 2.78 33.76
CA ASP A 69 11.26 3.96 33.23
C ASP A 69 10.40 5.24 33.28
N GLY A 70 9.23 5.18 33.92
CA GLY A 70 8.29 6.29 34.03
C GLY A 70 7.43 6.51 32.79
N THR A 71 7.55 5.68 31.75
CA THR A 71 6.65 5.68 30.59
C THR A 71 5.43 4.78 30.83
N VAL A 72 4.49 4.78 29.88
CA VAL A 72 3.24 4.02 30.00
C VAL A 72 3.19 2.96 28.91
N LYS A 73 3.04 1.69 29.29
CA LYS A 73 2.75 0.62 28.34
C LYS A 73 1.30 0.77 27.87
N VAL A 74 1.10 0.74 26.56
CA VAL A 74 -0.21 0.74 25.91
C VAL A 74 -0.43 -0.64 25.30
N ARG A 75 -1.53 -1.31 25.64
CA ARG A 75 -1.96 -2.55 24.99
C ARG A 75 -3.35 -2.34 24.40
N ASN A 76 -3.42 -2.28 23.08
CA ASN A 76 -4.69 -2.26 22.35
C ASN A 76 -5.11 -3.68 22.01
N ALA A 77 -6.39 -3.96 22.13
CA ALA A 77 -6.97 -5.26 21.79
C ALA A 77 -8.31 -5.09 21.08
N GLU A 78 -8.58 -5.98 20.14
CA GLU A 78 -9.85 -6.07 19.41
C GLU A 78 -10.23 -7.53 19.17
N LEU A 79 -11.52 -7.80 19.00
CA LEU A 79 -12.08 -9.09 18.61
C LEU A 79 -12.34 -9.08 17.10
N LEU A 80 -11.61 -9.92 16.37
CA LEU A 80 -11.76 -10.06 14.92
C LEU A 80 -13.00 -10.89 14.57
N SER A 81 -13.46 -10.78 13.32
CA SER A 81 -14.62 -11.54 12.80
C SER A 81 -14.46 -13.06 12.91
N ASN A 82 -13.23 -13.57 12.89
CA ASN A 82 -12.91 -14.99 13.09
C ASN A 82 -12.94 -15.44 14.58
N GLY A 83 -13.33 -14.55 15.50
CA GLY A 83 -13.40 -14.80 16.93
C GLY A 83 -12.05 -14.76 17.67
N LYS A 84 -10.94 -14.49 16.97
CA LYS A 84 -9.62 -14.33 17.61
C LYS A 84 -9.45 -12.91 18.15
N ARG A 85 -8.75 -12.79 19.27
CA ARG A 85 -8.35 -11.51 19.85
C ARG A 85 -7.03 -11.04 19.22
N SER A 86 -7.06 -9.94 18.49
CA SER A 86 -5.88 -9.25 17.96
C SER A 86 -5.39 -8.24 18.99
N THR A 87 -4.08 -8.16 19.19
CA THR A 87 -3.50 -7.22 20.16
C THR A 87 -2.21 -6.60 19.66
N ILE A 88 -1.98 -5.32 19.99
CA ILE A 88 -0.73 -4.62 19.74
C ILE A 88 -0.27 -3.89 21.01
N GLU A 89 1.04 -3.88 21.24
CA GLU A 89 1.65 -3.21 22.39
C GLU A 89 2.57 -2.07 21.93
N GLY A 90 2.58 -1.00 22.71
CA GLY A 90 3.38 0.19 22.46
C GLY A 90 3.71 0.92 23.76
N VAL A 91 4.33 2.08 23.62
CA VAL A 91 4.74 2.94 24.73
C VAL A 91 4.21 4.35 24.50
N ALA A 92 3.51 4.88 25.50
CA ALA A 92 3.08 6.27 25.57
C ALA A 92 4.02 7.07 26.47
N LYS A 93 4.37 8.28 26.02
CA LYS A 93 5.31 9.18 26.70
C LYS A 93 4.73 10.58 26.75
N VAL A 94 4.80 11.23 27.92
CA VAL A 94 4.52 12.65 28.06
C VAL A 94 5.61 13.44 27.33
N LYS A 95 5.23 14.27 26.36
CA LYS A 95 6.20 15.03 25.55
C LYS A 95 6.71 16.29 26.25
N ASN A 96 5.85 16.89 27.08
CA ASN A 96 6.18 18.06 27.88
C ASN A 96 5.50 17.94 29.25
N ALA A 97 6.30 17.98 30.32
CA ALA A 97 5.79 17.85 31.69
C ALA A 97 4.79 18.96 32.08
N SER A 98 4.86 20.14 31.45
CA SER A 98 3.88 21.21 31.69
C SER A 98 2.55 21.03 30.97
N GLN A 99 2.46 20.05 30.05
CA GLN A 99 1.23 19.68 29.33
C GLN A 99 1.08 18.16 29.29
N PRO A 100 0.83 17.50 30.44
CA PRO A 100 0.82 16.04 30.56
C PRO A 100 -0.27 15.35 29.73
N ALA A 101 -1.32 16.07 29.33
CA ALA A 101 -2.37 15.60 28.43
C ALA A 101 -1.91 15.42 26.97
N ILE A 102 -0.72 15.89 26.60
CA ILE A 102 -0.13 15.75 25.27
C ILE A 102 0.93 14.64 25.31
N LEU A 103 0.51 13.46 24.87
CA LEU A 103 1.38 12.29 24.79
C LEU A 103 1.79 12.02 23.34
N GLY A 104 2.90 11.30 23.19
CA GLY A 104 3.20 10.56 21.96
C GLY A 104 3.13 9.07 22.23
N VAL A 105 2.50 8.32 21.33
CA VAL A 105 2.38 6.86 21.42
C VAL A 105 3.10 6.21 20.25
N GLY A 106 4.06 5.34 20.57
CA GLY A 106 4.83 4.58 19.59
C GLY A 106 4.60 3.08 19.74
N PHE A 107 4.32 2.40 18.63
CA PHE A 107 4.10 0.95 18.58
C PHE A 107 5.24 0.18 17.89
N PHE A 108 6.11 0.88 17.15
CA PHE A 108 7.18 0.28 16.37
C PHE A 108 8.50 1.04 16.56
N LYS A 109 9.59 0.30 16.74
CA LYS A 109 10.92 0.89 16.90
C LYS A 109 11.33 1.58 15.60
N GLY A 110 11.80 2.83 15.68
CA GLY A 110 12.23 3.62 14.53
C GLY A 110 11.12 4.39 13.80
N VAL A 111 9.85 4.23 14.21
CA VAL A 111 8.73 5.03 13.72
C VAL A 111 8.46 6.18 14.70
N PRO A 112 8.27 7.44 14.24
CA PRO A 112 7.92 8.55 15.12
C PRO A 112 6.63 8.28 15.90
N ASP A 113 6.60 8.71 17.17
CA ASP A 113 5.41 8.59 18.00
C ASP A 113 4.24 9.38 17.40
N ALA A 114 3.07 8.76 17.34
CA ALA A 114 1.84 9.44 16.94
C ALA A 114 1.35 10.36 18.08
N PRO A 115 0.84 11.57 17.78
CA PRO A 115 0.24 12.43 18.79
C PRO A 115 -0.96 11.75 19.46
N TYR A 116 -1.09 11.85 20.78
CA TYR A 116 -2.23 11.34 21.53
C TYR A 116 -2.61 12.38 22.59
N TRP A 117 -3.64 13.16 22.30
CA TRP A 117 -4.04 14.31 23.12
C TRP A 117 -5.32 13.97 23.86
N VAL A 118 -5.28 14.00 25.20
CA VAL A 118 -6.49 13.85 26.01
C VAL A 118 -7.17 15.20 26.10
N LEU A 119 -8.31 15.34 25.44
CA LEU A 119 -9.06 16.60 25.39
C LEU A 119 -9.90 16.81 26.63
N SER A 120 -10.49 15.73 27.16
CA SER A 120 -11.29 15.77 28.36
C SER A 120 -11.43 14.38 28.96
N THR A 121 -11.30 14.23 30.27
CA THR A 121 -11.60 12.98 30.97
C THR A 121 -11.96 13.28 32.42
N ASP A 122 -12.85 12.48 32.99
CA ASP A 122 -13.10 12.45 34.43
C ASP A 122 -12.36 11.30 35.13
N TYR A 123 -11.51 10.57 34.39
CA TYR A 123 -10.76 9.37 34.79
C TYR A 123 -11.60 8.13 35.15
N HIS A 124 -12.87 8.30 35.47
CA HIS A 124 -13.73 7.29 36.08
C HIS A 124 -14.81 6.76 35.15
N SER A 125 -15.26 7.54 34.18
CA SER A 125 -16.35 7.16 33.29
C SER A 125 -16.02 7.34 31.81
N TYR A 126 -15.37 8.44 31.42
CA TYR A 126 -15.10 8.76 30.01
C TYR A 126 -13.71 9.35 29.77
N SER A 127 -13.25 9.24 28.52
CA SER A 127 -12.13 10.01 27.99
C SER A 127 -12.37 10.35 26.53
N LEU A 128 -12.14 11.61 26.17
CA LEU A 128 -12.13 12.10 24.80
C LEU A 128 -10.68 12.32 24.37
N VAL A 129 -10.29 11.60 23.32
CA VAL A 129 -8.93 11.59 22.80
C VAL A 129 -8.94 12.11 21.38
N TYR A 130 -7.92 12.88 21.02
CA TYR A 130 -7.69 13.37 19.67
C TYR A 130 -6.25 13.13 19.24
N SER A 131 -6.08 12.75 17.97
CA SER A 131 -4.78 12.58 17.33
C SER A 131 -4.86 13.19 15.95
N CYS A 132 -3.85 13.97 15.57
CA CYS A 132 -3.79 14.51 14.23
C CYS A 132 -2.37 14.62 13.73
N THR A 133 -2.15 14.10 12.53
CA THR A 133 -0.87 14.17 11.84
C THR A 133 -1.04 14.92 10.53
N LYS A 134 -0.22 15.96 10.35
CA LYS A 134 -0.19 16.75 9.12
C LYS A 134 0.69 16.04 8.09
N TYR A 135 0.17 15.91 6.88
CA TYR A 135 0.85 15.40 5.69
C TYR A 135 0.76 16.44 4.56
N PHE A 136 1.83 17.23 4.39
CA PHE A 136 1.90 18.28 3.38
C PHE A 136 0.69 19.25 3.39
N LEU A 137 -0.18 19.22 2.38
CA LEU A 137 -1.39 20.06 2.27
C LEU A 137 -2.61 19.50 2.99
N PHE A 138 -2.51 18.29 3.52
CA PHE A 138 -3.59 17.59 4.19
C PHE A 138 -3.22 17.25 5.64
N HIS A 139 -4.20 16.84 6.41
CA HIS A 139 -4.00 16.14 7.65
C HIS A 139 -4.96 14.96 7.74
N VAL A 140 -4.56 14.01 8.57
CA VAL A 140 -5.39 12.89 9.00
C VAL A 140 -5.58 13.03 10.49
N ASP A 141 -6.83 13.04 10.92
CA ASP A 141 -7.23 13.08 12.30
C ASP A 141 -7.95 11.81 12.73
N TYR A 142 -7.85 11.55 14.02
CA TYR A 142 -8.53 10.48 14.72
C TYR A 142 -9.07 11.06 16.02
N ALA A 143 -10.22 10.57 16.44
CA ALA A 143 -10.76 10.87 17.74
C ALA A 143 -11.39 9.60 18.29
N TRP A 144 -11.32 9.43 19.61
CA TRP A 144 -11.95 8.33 20.31
C TRP A 144 -12.70 8.86 21.52
N ILE A 145 -13.95 8.44 21.66
CA ILE A 145 -14.70 8.51 22.91
C ILE A 145 -14.54 7.14 23.57
N LEU A 146 -13.89 7.15 24.72
CA LEU A 146 -13.58 5.96 25.49
C LEU A 146 -14.39 5.95 26.79
N SER A 147 -14.68 4.77 27.34
CA SER A 147 -15.33 4.61 28.63
C SER A 147 -14.68 3.53 29.49
N ARG A 148 -14.85 3.63 30.82
CA ARG A 148 -14.47 2.55 31.76
C ARG A 148 -15.38 1.33 31.67
N THR A 149 -16.53 1.44 31.01
CA THR A 149 -17.41 0.30 30.72
C THR A 149 -17.68 0.20 29.22
N ARG A 150 -18.32 -0.88 28.78
CA ARG A 150 -18.63 -1.13 27.35
C ARG A 150 -19.80 -0.30 26.80
N VAL A 151 -20.42 0.51 27.65
CA VAL A 151 -21.53 1.39 27.31
C VAL A 151 -21.27 2.74 27.97
N LEU A 152 -21.62 3.83 27.28
CA LEU A 152 -21.59 5.18 27.84
C LEU A 152 -22.93 5.85 27.55
N ALA A 153 -23.44 6.62 28.50
CA ALA A 153 -24.75 7.25 28.38
C ALA A 153 -24.70 8.43 27.38
N GLU A 154 -25.79 8.62 26.63
CA GLU A 154 -25.84 9.62 25.55
C GLU A 154 -25.71 11.06 26.07
N ASP A 155 -26.14 11.32 27.31
CA ASP A 155 -25.96 12.61 27.99
C ASP A 155 -24.49 12.93 28.29
N VAL A 156 -23.60 11.93 28.28
CA VAL A 156 -22.15 12.10 28.31
C VAL A 156 -21.57 12.18 26.90
N ILE A 157 -22.04 11.35 25.96
CA ILE A 157 -21.53 11.32 24.58
C ILE A 157 -21.77 12.65 23.85
N GLY A 158 -22.98 13.20 23.95
CA GLY A 158 -23.37 14.45 23.28
C GLY A 158 -22.40 15.61 23.52
N PRO A 159 -22.14 15.99 24.78
CA PRO A 159 -21.18 17.04 25.11
C PRO A 159 -19.75 16.80 24.59
N LEU A 160 -19.30 15.54 24.50
CA LEU A 160 -17.98 15.20 23.96
C LEU A 160 -17.91 15.39 22.44
N ARG A 161 -18.99 15.03 21.72
CA ARG A 161 -19.15 15.33 20.29
C ARG A 161 -19.15 16.83 20.03
N ASP A 162 -19.88 17.59 20.85
CA ASP A 162 -19.95 19.06 20.74
C ASP A 162 -18.59 19.70 20.97
N ARG A 163 -17.79 19.17 21.91
CA ARG A 163 -16.42 19.62 22.14
C ARG A 163 -15.51 19.38 20.93
N LEU A 164 -15.63 18.23 20.26
CA LEU A 164 -14.90 17.96 19.01
C LEU A 164 -15.35 18.91 17.89
N ALA A 165 -16.66 19.08 17.71
CA ALA A 165 -17.23 19.97 16.70
C ALA A 165 -16.76 21.42 16.88
N SER A 166 -16.79 21.91 18.13
CA SER A 166 -16.33 23.26 18.49
C SER A 166 -14.84 23.49 18.24
N ALA A 167 -14.04 22.42 18.24
CA ALA A 167 -12.62 22.47 17.91
C ALA A 167 -12.33 22.42 16.39
N GLY A 168 -13.35 22.29 15.54
CA GLY A 168 -13.20 22.18 14.09
C GLY A 168 -13.02 20.75 13.58
N VAL A 169 -13.31 19.74 14.42
CA VAL A 169 -13.31 18.32 14.02
C VAL A 169 -14.72 17.93 13.57
N ASN A 170 -14.85 17.19 12.46
CA ASN A 170 -16.16 16.81 11.95
C ASN A 170 -16.78 15.64 12.76
N ALA A 171 -17.47 15.98 13.86
CA ALA A 171 -18.09 15.01 14.77
C ALA A 171 -19.17 14.13 14.12
N ASN A 172 -19.79 14.56 13.01
CA ASN A 172 -20.79 13.77 12.27
C ASN A 172 -20.19 12.50 11.63
N ARG A 173 -18.87 12.39 11.61
CA ARG A 173 -18.15 11.21 11.11
C ARG A 173 -17.83 10.19 12.18
N LEU A 174 -18.14 10.47 13.45
CA LEU A 174 -17.99 9.50 14.51
C LEU A 174 -18.87 8.28 14.23
N THR A 175 -18.28 7.10 14.36
CA THR A 175 -18.97 5.83 14.25
C THR A 175 -18.97 5.15 15.60
N VAL A 176 -20.13 4.59 15.98
CA VAL A 176 -20.27 3.78 17.19
C VAL A 176 -19.49 2.48 17.04
N SER A 177 -18.70 2.16 18.05
CA SER A 177 -17.91 0.93 18.12
C SER A 177 -18.74 -0.19 18.73
N ASN A 178 -18.69 -1.37 18.11
CA ASN A 178 -19.46 -2.52 18.59
C ASN A 178 -18.78 -3.15 19.82
N GLN A 179 -19.39 -2.99 20.99
CA GLN A 179 -18.93 -3.56 22.26
C GLN A 179 -19.81 -4.72 22.78
N THR A 180 -20.57 -5.37 21.89
CA THR A 180 -21.46 -6.50 22.23
C THR A 180 -20.78 -7.84 21.98
N GLY A 181 -21.12 -8.87 22.77
CA GLY A 181 -20.65 -10.24 22.53
C GLY A 181 -19.15 -10.49 22.78
N CYS A 182 -18.47 -9.62 23.53
CA CYS A 182 -17.02 -9.60 23.71
C CYS A 182 -16.41 -10.78 24.49
N ASP A 183 -17.26 -11.62 25.09
CA ASP A 183 -16.87 -12.75 25.93
C ASP A 183 -17.05 -14.12 25.23
N ARG A 184 -17.37 -14.15 23.93
CA ARG A 184 -17.50 -15.39 23.16
C ARG A 184 -16.13 -15.97 22.80
N THR A 185 -15.51 -16.68 23.73
CA THR A 185 -14.41 -17.60 23.45
C THR A 185 -14.89 -18.81 22.64
N ALA A 186 -14.06 -19.29 21.71
CA ALA A 186 -14.31 -20.44 20.85
C ALA A 186 -14.93 -21.64 21.62
N ALA A 187 -16.22 -21.87 21.41
CA ALA A 187 -16.91 -23.10 21.78
C ALA A 187 -17.75 -23.56 20.59
N LYS A 188 -17.13 -24.32 19.69
CA LYS A 188 -17.82 -25.26 18.79
C LYS A 188 -16.97 -26.51 18.59
N THR A 189 -17.09 -27.44 19.52
CA THR A 189 -16.95 -28.88 19.24
C THR A 189 -18.13 -29.60 19.90
N ASN A 190 -18.81 -30.38 19.06
CA ASN A 190 -19.79 -31.42 19.38
C ASN A 190 -21.01 -31.06 20.22
N GLU A 191 -22.17 -30.98 19.56
CA GLU A 191 -23.35 -31.71 20.00
C GLU A 191 -24.33 -31.96 18.84
N ARG A 192 -24.79 -33.21 18.72
CA ARG A 192 -25.76 -33.70 17.72
C ARG A 192 -27.18 -33.27 18.10
N PRO A 193 -28.11 -33.13 17.15
CA PRO A 193 -29.47 -32.68 17.45
C PRO A 193 -30.30 -33.81 18.07
N ILE A 194 -30.90 -33.56 19.24
CA ILE A 194 -31.99 -34.37 19.78
C ILE A 194 -33.34 -33.69 19.49
N ILE A 195 -34.23 -34.48 18.88
CA ILE A 195 -35.62 -34.19 18.55
C ILE A 195 -36.45 -34.07 19.84
N GLY A 196 -37.28 -33.02 19.98
CA GLY A 196 -38.32 -33.02 21.01
C GLY A 196 -39.10 -31.71 21.26
N LYS A 197 -40.27 -31.60 20.59
CA LYS A 197 -41.55 -30.98 21.01
C LYS A 197 -41.66 -29.46 21.31
N ARG A 198 -42.63 -28.84 20.61
CA ARG A 198 -43.25 -27.52 20.89
C ARG A 198 -43.99 -27.48 22.24
N PRO A 199 -44.28 -26.27 22.75
CA PRO A 199 -45.65 -25.76 22.61
C PRO A 199 -45.77 -24.30 22.11
N GLN A 200 -46.96 -24.06 21.56
CA GLN A 200 -47.69 -22.83 21.21
C GLN A 200 -47.70 -21.76 22.33
N ARG A 201 -48.02 -20.47 22.17
CA ARG A 201 -48.41 -19.54 21.09
C ARG A 201 -48.68 -18.20 21.80
N GLU A 202 -48.22 -17.07 21.26
CA GLU A 202 -49.01 -15.83 21.32
C GLU A 202 -48.55 -14.84 20.24
N THR A 203 -49.54 -14.18 19.66
CA THR A 203 -49.51 -13.54 18.33
C THR A 203 -49.88 -12.07 18.42
N ARG A 204 -49.22 -11.24 17.60
CA ARG A 204 -49.70 -10.07 16.79
C ARG A 204 -48.89 -8.78 17.01
N PRO A 205 -48.89 -7.80 16.06
CA PRO A 205 -48.52 -7.95 14.65
C PRO A 205 -47.73 -6.74 14.06
N SER A 206 -47.13 -6.97 12.88
CA SER A 206 -47.09 -6.08 11.70
C SER A 206 -46.32 -4.73 11.71
N HIS A 207 -45.23 -4.66 10.93
CA HIS A 207 -45.07 -3.94 9.64
C HIS A 207 -43.56 -3.96 9.29
N ALA A 208 -43.18 -4.59 8.16
CA ALA A 208 -42.67 -3.91 6.94
C ALA A 208 -41.39 -3.10 7.26
N ASP A 209 -40.18 -3.45 6.79
CA ASP A 209 -39.81 -3.89 5.45
C ASP A 209 -38.54 -4.75 5.46
N SER A 210 -38.53 -5.75 4.59
CA SER A 210 -37.32 -6.42 4.13
C SER A 210 -36.49 -5.44 3.30
N LEU A 211 -35.48 -4.84 3.91
CA LEU A 211 -34.36 -4.27 3.17
C LEU A 211 -33.14 -5.15 3.40
N HIS A 212 -32.88 -6.03 2.42
CA HIS A 212 -31.56 -6.60 2.19
C HIS A 212 -30.53 -5.46 2.16
N PHE A 213 -29.83 -5.23 3.27
CA PHE A 213 -28.62 -4.42 3.24
C PHE A 213 -27.45 -5.34 2.91
N SER A 214 -27.18 -5.40 1.60
CA SER A 214 -25.98 -5.97 1.01
C SER A 214 -24.75 -5.36 1.68
N ALA A 215 -23.96 -6.22 2.33
CA ALA A 215 -22.66 -5.86 2.90
C ALA A 215 -21.69 -5.57 1.75
N PHE A 216 -21.39 -4.29 1.52
CA PHE A 216 -20.35 -3.86 0.58
C PHE A 216 -19.45 -2.81 1.23
N HIS A 217 -18.20 -2.77 0.76
CA HIS A 217 -16.98 -2.08 1.23
C HIS A 217 -16.07 -2.98 2.10
N ILE A 218 -15.58 -4.12 1.59
CA ILE A 218 -14.40 -4.32 0.71
C ILE A 218 -13.07 -3.94 1.38
N PHE A 219 -12.43 -4.94 2.01
CA PHE A 219 -10.98 -4.98 2.21
C PHE A 219 -10.31 -5.05 0.83
N ILE A 220 -9.45 -4.09 0.51
CA ILE A 220 -8.64 -4.15 -0.71
C ILE A 220 -7.26 -4.61 -0.30
N PHE A 221 -7.17 -5.92 -0.28
CA PHE A 221 -5.96 -6.68 -0.11
C PHE A 221 -5.09 -6.46 -1.35
N LEU A 222 -4.10 -5.57 -1.25
CA LEU A 222 -3.31 -5.18 -2.41
C LEU A 222 -2.30 -6.27 -2.80
N SER A 223 -2.62 -7.02 -3.83
CA SER A 223 -1.79 -8.11 -4.37
C SER A 223 -1.29 -7.68 -5.75
N LYS A 224 0.04 -7.69 -5.96
CA LYS A 224 0.65 -7.32 -7.25
C LYS A 224 1.28 -8.52 -7.91
N GLY A 225 1.09 -8.62 -9.22
CA GLY A 225 1.75 -9.60 -10.05
C GLY A 225 3.22 -9.26 -10.24
N VAL A 226 4.11 -10.23 -10.07
CA VAL A 226 5.48 -10.15 -10.61
C VAL A 226 5.62 -11.27 -11.64
N LEU A 227 5.93 -10.90 -12.88
CA LEU A 227 5.99 -11.85 -13.97
C LEU A 227 7.21 -12.76 -13.85
N ALA A 228 6.98 -14.08 -13.82
CA ALA A 228 8.05 -15.07 -13.92
C ALA A 228 8.62 -15.10 -15.33
N GLN A 229 9.85 -15.61 -15.46
CA GLN A 229 10.51 -15.77 -16.76
C GLN A 229 11.21 -17.11 -16.84
N GLU A 230 11.50 -17.57 -18.05
CA GLU A 230 12.15 -18.87 -18.30
C GLU A 230 13.53 -18.97 -17.63
N VAL A 231 13.85 -20.18 -17.15
CA VAL A 231 15.21 -20.55 -16.79
C VAL A 231 15.98 -20.94 -18.06
N SER A 232 17.21 -20.48 -18.23
CA SER A 232 18.05 -20.78 -19.41
C SER A 232 18.33 -22.28 -19.62
N SER A 233 18.42 -23.04 -18.52
CA SER A 233 18.54 -24.51 -18.53
C SER A 233 17.45 -25.10 -17.62
N PRO A 234 16.24 -25.33 -18.13
CA PRO A 234 15.12 -25.80 -17.32
C PRO A 234 15.40 -27.20 -16.77
N LYS A 235 14.95 -27.46 -15.54
CA LYS A 235 14.96 -28.77 -14.89
C LYS A 235 13.53 -29.17 -14.52
N THR A 236 13.30 -30.43 -14.23
CA THR A 236 12.03 -30.89 -13.65
C THR A 236 11.67 -30.03 -12.43
N ASN A 237 10.49 -29.39 -12.45
CA ASN A 237 9.98 -28.46 -11.43
C ASN A 237 10.79 -27.17 -11.24
N ARG A 238 11.59 -26.75 -12.24
CA ARG A 238 12.28 -25.45 -12.31
C ARG A 238 12.31 -24.96 -13.74
N THR A 239 11.18 -24.47 -14.21
CA THR A 239 10.97 -24.01 -15.58
C THR A 239 10.94 -22.49 -15.67
N ALA A 240 10.50 -21.83 -14.60
CA ALA A 240 10.49 -20.38 -14.50
C ALA A 240 11.10 -19.88 -13.19
N TYR A 241 11.44 -18.60 -13.14
CA TYR A 241 11.98 -17.98 -11.94
C TYR A 241 11.58 -16.51 -11.77
N ILE A 242 11.67 -16.04 -10.51
CA ILE A 242 11.61 -14.63 -10.13
C ILE A 242 12.78 -14.35 -9.18
N ALA A 243 13.56 -13.30 -9.43
CA ALA A 243 14.58 -12.85 -8.49
C ALA A 243 13.92 -12.25 -7.24
N ALA A 244 14.38 -12.64 -6.05
CA ALA A 244 13.73 -12.25 -4.79
C ALA A 244 13.82 -10.74 -4.50
N SER A 245 14.76 -10.02 -5.11
CA SER A 245 14.89 -8.57 -5.00
C SER A 245 13.64 -7.82 -5.48
N TYR A 246 12.99 -8.27 -6.55
CA TYR A 246 11.71 -7.68 -7.00
C TYR A 246 10.60 -7.85 -5.96
N VAL A 247 10.51 -9.04 -5.35
CA VAL A 247 9.53 -9.34 -4.29
C VAL A 247 9.75 -8.43 -3.08
N LYS A 248 10.99 -8.39 -2.57
CA LYS A 248 11.38 -7.57 -1.42
C LYS A 248 11.13 -6.08 -1.65
N THR A 249 11.37 -5.61 -2.88
CA THR A 249 11.15 -4.21 -3.26
C THR A 249 9.68 -3.83 -3.13
N LEU A 250 8.76 -4.62 -3.69
CA LEU A 250 7.32 -4.35 -3.56
C LEU A 250 6.82 -4.49 -2.11
N GLU A 251 7.30 -5.50 -1.38
CA GLU A 251 6.95 -5.69 0.04
C GLU A 251 7.42 -4.53 0.91
N SER A 252 8.60 -3.95 0.64
CA SER A 252 9.12 -2.79 1.37
C SER A 252 8.22 -1.55 1.28
N ALA A 253 7.42 -1.44 0.21
CA ALA A 253 6.45 -0.37 -0.02
C ALA A 253 5.02 -0.71 0.45
N GLY A 254 4.84 -1.85 1.13
CA GLY A 254 3.55 -2.27 1.71
C GLY A 254 2.63 -2.97 0.72
N ALA A 255 3.18 -3.76 -0.21
CA ALA A 255 2.44 -4.67 -1.07
C ALA A 255 2.60 -6.13 -0.65
N ARG A 256 1.64 -6.98 -1.03
CA ARG A 256 1.87 -8.43 -1.15
C ARG A 256 2.08 -8.78 -2.62
N VAL A 257 2.80 -9.87 -2.87
CA VAL A 257 3.20 -10.28 -4.22
C VAL A 257 2.57 -11.61 -4.59
N VAL A 258 2.09 -11.70 -5.83
CA VAL A 258 1.63 -12.91 -6.51
C VAL A 258 2.61 -13.20 -7.66
N PRO A 259 3.29 -14.36 -7.68
CA PRO A 259 4.07 -14.75 -8.84
C PRO A 259 3.13 -15.05 -10.02
N VAL A 260 3.28 -14.32 -11.12
CA VAL A 260 2.53 -14.57 -12.36
C VAL A 260 3.30 -15.60 -13.17
N MET A 261 2.80 -16.82 -13.24
CA MET A 261 3.44 -17.92 -13.97
C MET A 261 3.40 -17.68 -15.48
N ILE A 262 4.42 -18.15 -16.19
CA ILE A 262 4.38 -18.22 -17.65
C ILE A 262 3.58 -19.44 -18.11
N ASN A 263 3.24 -19.47 -19.39
CA ASN A 263 2.57 -20.61 -20.05
C ASN A 263 1.18 -20.97 -19.47
N GLN A 264 0.50 -20.03 -18.83
CA GLN A 264 -0.92 -20.16 -18.50
C GLN A 264 -1.80 -19.84 -19.72
N THR A 265 -3.05 -20.26 -19.66
CA THR A 265 -4.08 -19.93 -20.65
C THR A 265 -4.51 -18.45 -20.55
N PRO A 266 -5.05 -17.85 -21.63
CA PRO A 266 -5.59 -16.50 -21.57
C PRO A 266 -6.63 -16.30 -20.45
N GLN A 267 -7.49 -17.29 -20.23
CA GLN A 267 -8.54 -17.23 -19.21
C GLN A 267 -7.96 -17.19 -17.79
N GLU A 268 -6.88 -17.94 -17.53
CA GLU A 268 -6.17 -17.90 -16.25
C GLU A 268 -5.53 -16.53 -16.01
N TYR A 269 -4.97 -15.91 -17.06
CA TYR A 269 -4.43 -14.54 -16.95
C TYR A 269 -5.52 -13.49 -16.74
N GLU A 270 -6.66 -13.61 -17.42
CA GLU A 270 -7.81 -12.72 -17.24
C GLU A 270 -8.36 -12.80 -15.80
N ALA A 271 -8.51 -14.01 -15.27
CA ALA A 271 -8.94 -14.24 -13.89
C ALA A 271 -7.93 -13.66 -12.88
N LEU A 272 -6.64 -13.85 -13.13
CA LEU A 272 -5.60 -13.28 -12.29
C LEU A 272 -5.55 -11.76 -12.37
N PHE A 273 -5.67 -11.18 -13.57
CA PHE A 273 -5.72 -9.74 -13.81
C PHE A 273 -6.84 -9.07 -13.01
N ALA A 274 -8.05 -9.65 -13.01
CA ALA A 274 -9.19 -9.16 -12.23
C ALA A 274 -8.96 -9.24 -10.70
N SER A 275 -7.98 -10.05 -10.27
CA SER A 275 -7.69 -10.30 -8.86
C SER A 275 -6.55 -9.45 -8.29
N ILE A 276 -5.56 -9.07 -9.12
CA ILE A 276 -4.38 -8.29 -8.71
C ILE A 276 -4.54 -6.81 -9.04
N ASN A 277 -3.77 -5.94 -8.37
CA ASN A 277 -3.92 -4.48 -8.46
C ASN A 277 -2.89 -3.79 -9.35
N GLY A 278 -2.05 -4.54 -10.03
CA GLY A 278 -0.97 -4.03 -10.86
C GLY A 278 0.03 -5.15 -11.17
N ILE A 279 0.86 -4.93 -12.19
CA ILE A 279 1.84 -5.93 -12.62
C ILE A 279 3.22 -5.31 -12.86
N LEU A 280 4.25 -6.02 -12.40
CA LEU A 280 5.64 -5.72 -12.65
C LEU A 280 6.24 -6.74 -13.61
N TYR A 281 6.83 -6.25 -14.69
CA TYR A 281 7.67 -6.98 -15.64
C TYR A 281 9.13 -6.83 -15.19
N PRO A 282 9.72 -7.86 -14.55
CA PRO A 282 11.08 -7.76 -14.05
C PRO A 282 12.09 -7.81 -15.19
N GLY A 283 13.31 -7.36 -14.89
CA GLY A 283 14.48 -7.56 -15.74
C GLY A 283 14.85 -9.04 -15.85
N GLY A 284 15.63 -9.38 -16.86
CA GLY A 284 15.83 -10.78 -17.22
C GLY A 284 16.58 -10.97 -18.52
N SER A 285 16.51 -12.19 -19.05
CA SER A 285 17.12 -12.55 -20.34
C SER A 285 16.18 -13.38 -21.23
N ALA A 286 14.87 -13.39 -20.95
CA ALA A 286 13.89 -14.05 -21.80
C ALA A 286 13.78 -13.32 -23.15
N ASN A 287 13.40 -14.04 -24.20
CA ASN A 287 13.26 -13.45 -25.53
C ASN A 287 11.99 -12.57 -25.61
N ILE A 288 12.14 -11.27 -25.87
CA ILE A 288 11.04 -10.28 -25.90
C ILE A 288 10.06 -10.40 -27.07
N LEU A 289 10.28 -11.36 -27.98
CA LEU A 289 9.44 -11.60 -29.17
C LEU A 289 8.70 -12.94 -29.14
N SER A 290 9.22 -13.95 -28.44
CA SER A 290 8.75 -15.34 -28.59
C SER A 290 8.67 -16.16 -27.28
N SER A 291 9.06 -15.59 -26.14
CA SER A 291 9.00 -16.28 -24.85
C SER A 291 7.60 -16.37 -24.25
N GLY A 292 7.41 -17.26 -23.29
CA GLY A 292 6.26 -17.28 -22.39
C GLY A 292 6.17 -16.02 -21.53
N TYR A 293 7.31 -15.41 -21.16
CA TYR A 293 7.35 -14.07 -20.57
C TYR A 293 6.70 -13.03 -21.49
N GLN A 294 7.12 -12.99 -22.75
CA GLN A 294 6.56 -12.07 -23.75
C GLN A 294 5.06 -12.27 -23.92
N ARG A 295 4.61 -13.52 -24.06
CA ARG A 295 3.17 -13.83 -24.23
C ARG A 295 2.35 -13.36 -23.04
N ALA A 296 2.80 -13.64 -21.83
CA ALA A 296 2.12 -13.21 -20.61
C ALA A 296 2.11 -11.68 -20.48
N ALA A 297 3.26 -11.03 -20.70
CA ALA A 297 3.38 -9.57 -20.67
C ALA A 297 2.45 -8.90 -21.70
N LYS A 298 2.32 -9.47 -22.91
CA LYS A 298 1.40 -8.97 -23.93
C LYS A 298 -0.06 -9.01 -23.45
N ILE A 299 -0.50 -10.14 -22.91
CA ILE A 299 -1.88 -10.31 -22.42
C ILE A 299 -2.18 -9.29 -21.31
N PHE A 300 -1.31 -9.17 -20.31
CA PHE A 300 -1.50 -8.21 -19.22
C PHE A 300 -1.43 -6.75 -19.70
N TYR A 301 -0.61 -6.44 -20.70
CA TYR A 301 -0.52 -5.11 -21.29
C TYR A 301 -1.81 -4.73 -22.01
N GLU A 302 -2.35 -5.63 -22.85
CA GLU A 302 -3.63 -5.42 -23.54
C GLU A 302 -4.81 -5.28 -22.56
N LEU A 303 -4.85 -6.14 -21.53
CA LEU A 303 -5.85 -6.04 -20.46
C LEU A 303 -5.74 -4.71 -19.68
N ALA A 304 -4.52 -4.26 -19.38
CA ALA A 304 -4.28 -3.00 -18.70
C ALA A 304 -4.70 -1.80 -19.56
N LEU A 305 -4.37 -1.77 -20.85
CA LEU A 305 -4.81 -0.71 -21.76
C LEU A 305 -6.34 -0.62 -21.80
N GLU A 306 -7.02 -1.75 -22.00
CA GLU A 306 -8.47 -1.78 -22.08
C GLU A 306 -9.14 -1.40 -20.74
N ALA A 307 -8.60 -1.88 -19.62
CA ALA A 307 -9.07 -1.51 -18.28
C ALA A 307 -8.96 0.01 -18.05
N ASN A 308 -7.78 0.59 -18.30
CA ASN A 308 -7.60 2.02 -18.09
C ASN A 308 -8.48 2.86 -19.03
N LYS A 309 -8.67 2.42 -20.29
CA LYS A 309 -9.56 3.09 -21.26
C LYS A 309 -11.01 3.14 -20.80
N ARG A 310 -11.50 2.12 -20.08
CA ARG A 310 -12.85 2.09 -19.49
C ARG A 310 -12.93 2.70 -18.08
N GLY A 311 -11.84 3.31 -17.58
CA GLY A 311 -11.78 3.95 -16.27
C GLY A 311 -11.44 3.02 -15.10
N ASP A 312 -10.98 1.81 -15.38
CA ASP A 312 -10.53 0.81 -14.42
C ASP A 312 -9.00 0.84 -14.29
N TYR A 313 -8.50 1.54 -13.28
CA TYR A 313 -7.11 1.99 -13.21
C TYR A 313 -6.10 0.86 -12.93
N PHE A 314 -5.39 0.33 -13.92
CA PHE A 314 -4.45 -0.77 -13.70
C PHE A 314 -3.01 -0.40 -14.06
N PRO A 315 -2.10 -0.24 -13.08
CA PRO A 315 -0.73 0.17 -13.36
C PRO A 315 0.18 -0.99 -13.79
N VAL A 316 1.09 -0.68 -14.72
CA VAL A 316 2.12 -1.59 -15.23
C VAL A 316 3.50 -0.98 -15.02
N TRP A 317 4.45 -1.77 -14.53
CA TRP A 317 5.85 -1.35 -14.36
C TRP A 317 6.79 -2.30 -15.10
N GLY A 318 7.69 -1.76 -15.93
CA GLY A 318 8.75 -2.53 -16.58
C GLY A 318 10.14 -2.14 -16.09
N THR A 319 10.95 -3.11 -15.68
CA THR A 319 12.36 -2.91 -15.32
C THR A 319 13.27 -3.65 -16.29
N CYS A 320 14.28 -2.97 -16.86
CA CYS A 320 15.27 -3.54 -17.78
C CYS A 320 14.57 -4.31 -18.93
N LEU A 321 14.66 -5.65 -18.99
CA LEU A 321 13.89 -6.49 -19.92
C LEU A 321 12.39 -6.14 -19.95
N GLY A 322 11.79 -5.80 -18.82
CA GLY A 322 10.39 -5.38 -18.76
C GLY A 322 10.13 -4.06 -19.47
N TYR A 323 11.06 -3.11 -19.39
CA TYR A 323 10.98 -1.86 -20.16
C TYR A 323 11.20 -2.13 -21.65
N GLU A 324 12.19 -2.94 -22.02
CA GLU A 324 12.40 -3.39 -23.41
C GLU A 324 11.11 -4.03 -23.96
N GLN A 325 10.47 -4.91 -23.18
CA GLN A 325 9.21 -5.53 -23.55
C GLN A 325 8.08 -4.51 -23.75
N LEU A 326 7.95 -3.50 -22.88
CA LEU A 326 6.96 -2.43 -23.04
C LEU A 326 7.16 -1.64 -24.35
N THR A 327 8.41 -1.38 -24.73
CA THR A 327 8.70 -0.67 -25.99
C THR A 327 8.23 -1.48 -27.19
N VAL A 328 8.53 -2.78 -27.25
CA VAL A 328 8.05 -3.67 -28.31
C VAL A 328 6.53 -3.78 -28.34
N LEU A 329 5.88 -3.87 -27.17
CA LEU A 329 4.42 -3.95 -27.09
C LEU A 329 3.72 -2.66 -27.56
N THR A 330 4.38 -1.52 -27.40
CA THR A 330 3.85 -0.21 -27.78
C THR A 330 4.10 0.09 -29.27
N SER A 331 5.31 -0.16 -29.76
CA SER A 331 5.68 0.11 -31.16
C SER A 331 5.25 -0.99 -32.12
N GLY A 332 5.14 -2.23 -31.65
CA GLY A 332 5.02 -3.43 -32.49
C GLY A 332 6.33 -3.87 -33.14
N GLU A 333 7.47 -3.24 -32.80
CA GLU A 333 8.77 -3.44 -33.44
C GLU A 333 9.90 -3.63 -32.42
N ASP A 334 10.93 -4.43 -32.76
CA ASP A 334 12.17 -4.49 -31.98
C ASP A 334 13.07 -3.32 -32.36
N LEU A 335 13.09 -2.31 -31.49
CA LEU A 335 13.79 -1.03 -31.68
C LEU A 335 15.08 -0.94 -30.85
N LEU A 336 15.55 -2.06 -30.32
CA LEU A 336 16.70 -2.11 -29.44
C LEU A 336 18.02 -1.92 -30.21
N SER A 337 18.92 -1.17 -29.59
CA SER A 337 20.29 -0.94 -30.05
C SER A 337 21.28 -1.44 -29.01
N LEU A 338 22.40 -1.99 -29.46
CA LEU A 338 23.44 -2.46 -28.55
C LEU A 338 24.07 -1.27 -27.82
N THR A 339 24.20 -1.38 -26.50
CA THR A 339 24.85 -0.39 -25.64
C THR A 339 25.82 -1.04 -24.67
N ASN A 340 26.93 -0.36 -24.35
CA ASN A 340 27.93 -0.85 -23.41
C ASN A 340 27.56 -0.55 -21.94
N THR A 341 26.50 -1.20 -21.47
CA THR A 341 25.84 -0.89 -20.18
C THR A 341 25.70 -2.10 -19.26
N SER A 342 26.48 -3.16 -19.53
CA SER A 342 26.52 -4.38 -18.73
C SER A 342 27.37 -4.21 -17.46
N GLY A 343 26.76 -3.69 -16.40
CA GLY A 343 27.37 -3.61 -15.07
C GLY A 343 28.04 -2.26 -14.79
N VAL A 344 27.31 -1.18 -15.01
CA VAL A 344 27.76 0.20 -14.74
C VAL A 344 26.74 0.94 -13.87
N PRO A 345 27.16 1.62 -12.80
CA PRO A 345 26.27 2.52 -12.07
C PRO A 345 26.27 3.90 -12.74
N LEU A 346 25.10 4.47 -12.99
CA LEU A 346 24.96 5.77 -13.66
C LEU A 346 24.06 6.73 -12.85
N PRO A 347 24.29 8.05 -12.92
CA PRO A 347 23.27 9.05 -12.56
C PRO A 347 22.13 9.02 -13.58
N LEU A 348 21.13 9.88 -13.44
CA LEU A 348 20.06 10.09 -14.43
C LEU A 348 20.19 11.48 -15.06
N ASN A 349 20.26 11.54 -16.39
CA ASN A 349 20.15 12.81 -17.10
C ASN A 349 18.66 13.14 -17.24
N PHE A 350 18.12 13.96 -16.35
CA PHE A 350 16.69 14.29 -16.37
C PHE A 350 16.29 15.16 -17.57
N MET A 351 15.15 14.84 -18.16
CA MET A 351 14.49 15.68 -19.16
C MET A 351 13.66 16.78 -18.50
N ASP A 352 13.30 17.80 -19.28
CA ASP A 352 12.40 18.86 -18.81
C ASP A 352 11.06 18.30 -18.30
N GLY A 353 10.66 18.75 -17.11
CA GLY A 353 9.43 18.29 -16.46
C GLY A 353 9.52 16.88 -15.88
N ALA A 354 10.71 16.31 -15.72
CA ALA A 354 10.90 15.06 -14.98
C ALA A 354 10.56 15.21 -13.49
N LYS A 355 11.00 16.30 -12.84
CA LYS A 355 10.73 16.55 -11.41
C LYS A 355 9.22 16.66 -11.10
N SER A 356 8.42 17.14 -12.05
CA SER A 356 6.96 17.24 -11.92
C SER A 356 6.20 16.08 -12.58
N SER A 357 6.90 15.02 -12.99
CA SER A 357 6.29 13.78 -13.51
C SER A 357 5.55 13.03 -12.41
N ARG A 358 4.63 12.13 -12.78
CA ARG A 358 3.92 11.32 -11.78
C ARG A 358 4.91 10.45 -11.01
N MET A 359 5.88 9.87 -11.70
CA MET A 359 6.89 9.00 -11.10
C MET A 359 7.75 9.72 -10.06
N PHE A 360 8.19 10.94 -10.34
CA PHE A 360 9.17 11.65 -9.48
C PHE A 360 8.57 12.76 -8.61
N GLU A 361 7.30 13.13 -8.75
CA GLU A 361 6.67 14.17 -7.92
C GLU A 361 6.76 13.88 -6.41
N GLY A 362 6.78 12.59 -6.03
CA GLY A 362 6.92 12.15 -4.64
C GLY A 362 8.36 12.07 -4.12
N PHE A 363 9.38 12.27 -4.97
CA PHE A 363 10.77 12.16 -4.57
C PHE A 363 11.25 13.46 -3.89
N PRO A 364 12.01 13.39 -2.78
CA PRO A 364 12.60 14.58 -2.16
C PRO A 364 13.56 15.29 -3.11
N ASP A 365 13.59 16.62 -3.07
CA ASP A 365 14.46 17.45 -3.92
C ASP A 365 15.93 17.05 -3.84
N GLU A 366 16.45 16.85 -2.63
CA GLU A 366 17.81 16.33 -2.39
C GLU A 366 18.05 14.99 -3.10
N LEU A 367 17.07 14.09 -3.06
CA LEU A 367 17.21 12.78 -3.71
C LEU A 367 17.18 12.88 -5.24
N MET A 368 16.48 13.88 -5.79
CA MET A 368 16.50 14.18 -7.21
C MET A 368 17.83 14.79 -7.64
N GLU A 369 18.45 15.62 -6.80
CA GLU A 369 19.80 16.17 -7.03
C GLU A 369 20.86 15.06 -6.98
N ASP A 370 20.76 14.16 -6.00
CA ASP A 370 21.62 12.98 -5.89
C ASP A 370 21.45 12.08 -7.12
N LEU A 371 20.22 11.80 -7.56
CA LEU A 371 19.95 11.02 -8.78
C LEU A 371 20.58 11.65 -10.02
N ALA A 372 20.62 12.99 -10.10
CA ALA A 372 21.17 13.71 -11.24
C ALA A 372 22.71 13.72 -11.28
N SER A 373 23.37 13.53 -10.13
CA SER A 373 24.81 13.79 -9.98
C SER A 373 25.63 12.58 -9.54
N GLU A 374 25.03 11.62 -8.86
CA GLU A 374 25.71 10.44 -8.32
C GLU A 374 25.38 9.16 -9.11
N PRO A 375 26.33 8.20 -9.19
CA PRO A 375 26.11 6.93 -9.88
C PRO A 375 25.22 5.99 -9.05
N LEU A 376 23.91 6.26 -9.01
CA LEU A 376 22.95 5.59 -8.12
C LEU A 376 22.07 4.53 -8.78
N THR A 377 22.08 4.44 -10.11
CA THR A 377 21.23 3.50 -10.86
C THR A 377 22.04 2.34 -11.44
N ALA A 378 21.72 1.11 -11.03
CA ALA A 378 22.41 -0.08 -11.53
C ALA A 378 21.95 -0.43 -12.95
N ASN A 379 22.86 -0.37 -13.92
CA ASN A 379 22.61 -0.78 -15.31
C ASN A 379 23.28 -2.13 -15.56
N VAL A 380 22.48 -3.11 -16.00
CA VAL A 380 22.90 -4.50 -16.27
C VAL A 380 22.19 -5.01 -17.52
N HIS A 381 22.36 -4.30 -18.63
CA HIS A 381 21.72 -4.57 -19.91
C HIS A 381 22.72 -4.38 -21.06
N ASN A 382 22.49 -5.07 -22.17
CA ASN A 382 23.27 -4.92 -23.40
C ASN A 382 22.51 -4.15 -24.48
N TRP A 383 21.21 -3.92 -24.27
CA TRP A 383 20.30 -3.42 -25.27
C TRP A 383 19.51 -2.27 -24.66
N SER A 384 19.37 -1.18 -25.41
CA SER A 384 18.60 -0.01 -25.01
C SER A 384 17.84 0.56 -26.20
N VAL A 385 16.79 1.34 -25.95
CA VAL A 385 16.18 2.19 -26.99
C VAL A 385 16.91 3.52 -27.02
N SER A 386 17.54 3.85 -28.15
CA SER A 386 18.21 5.14 -28.32
C SER A 386 17.20 6.29 -28.22
N LEU A 387 17.61 7.45 -27.71
CA LEU A 387 16.73 8.63 -27.64
C LEU A 387 16.25 9.04 -29.03
N SER A 388 17.13 8.95 -30.03
CA SER A 388 16.79 9.23 -31.43
C SER A 388 15.67 8.31 -31.92
N THR A 389 15.84 7.00 -31.75
CA THR A 389 14.84 5.98 -32.13
C THR A 389 13.50 6.21 -31.42
N HIS A 390 13.53 6.52 -30.12
CA HIS A 390 12.31 6.81 -29.36
C HIS A 390 11.56 8.02 -29.94
N LYS A 391 12.28 9.12 -30.23
CA LYS A 391 11.67 10.36 -30.75
C LYS A 391 11.16 10.23 -32.18
N THR A 392 11.80 9.42 -33.02
CA THR A 392 11.41 9.24 -34.42
C THR A 392 10.33 8.18 -34.62
N ASN A 393 10.19 7.22 -33.71
CA ASN A 393 9.08 6.28 -33.72
C ASN A 393 7.80 6.95 -33.17
N GLU A 394 6.79 7.09 -34.03
CA GLU A 394 5.54 7.80 -33.70
C GLU A 394 4.78 7.14 -32.53
N GLN A 395 4.78 5.81 -32.44
CA GLN A 395 4.06 5.09 -31.39
C GLN A 395 4.71 5.33 -30.02
N LEU A 396 6.05 5.23 -29.92
CA LEU A 396 6.75 5.49 -28.66
C LEU A 396 6.66 6.96 -28.26
N ASN A 397 6.93 7.88 -29.19
CA ASN A 397 6.97 9.31 -28.91
C ASN A 397 5.60 9.89 -28.50
N SER A 398 4.50 9.35 -29.05
CA SER A 398 3.15 9.77 -28.66
C SER A 398 2.64 9.09 -27.39
N PHE A 399 3.17 7.91 -27.04
CA PHE A 399 2.70 7.14 -25.89
C PHE A 399 3.49 7.45 -24.61
N TYR A 400 4.80 7.63 -24.70
CA TYR A 400 5.69 7.80 -23.55
C TYR A 400 6.29 9.20 -23.46
N LYS A 401 6.22 9.75 -22.26
CA LYS A 401 7.07 10.87 -21.82
C LYS A 401 8.40 10.32 -21.33
N VAL A 402 9.49 10.73 -21.97
CA VAL A 402 10.85 10.45 -21.49
C VAL A 402 11.15 11.32 -20.28
N LEU A 403 11.48 10.68 -19.16
CA LEU A 403 11.81 11.36 -17.89
C LEU A 403 13.31 11.47 -17.68
N SER A 404 14.08 10.48 -18.14
CA SER A 404 15.54 10.55 -18.11
C SER A 404 16.18 9.80 -19.26
N THR A 405 17.40 10.21 -19.59
CA THR A 405 18.30 9.52 -20.51
C THR A 405 19.61 9.17 -19.82
N ASN A 406 20.41 8.37 -20.50
CA ASN A 406 21.80 8.08 -20.17
C ASN A 406 22.62 7.91 -21.46
N THR A 407 23.94 7.86 -21.33
CA THR A 407 24.84 7.59 -22.45
C THR A 407 25.85 6.53 -22.08
N ASP A 408 26.18 5.64 -23.03
CA ASP A 408 27.29 4.69 -22.90
C ASP A 408 28.62 5.26 -23.45
N GLY A 409 28.64 6.55 -23.79
CA GLY A 409 29.74 7.24 -24.45
C GLY A 409 29.58 7.33 -25.97
N THR A 410 28.69 6.52 -26.57
CA THR A 410 28.42 6.53 -28.02
C THR A 410 26.95 6.77 -28.35
N THR A 411 26.06 6.13 -27.59
CA THR A 411 24.62 6.15 -27.80
C THR A 411 23.94 6.78 -26.60
N GLU A 412 23.20 7.85 -26.83
CA GLU A 412 22.24 8.34 -25.83
C GLU A 412 20.98 7.48 -25.89
N PHE A 413 20.57 6.93 -24.75
CA PHE A 413 19.45 6.02 -24.63
C PHE A 413 18.46 6.47 -23.55
N VAL A 414 17.20 6.08 -23.73
CA VAL A 414 16.14 6.36 -22.78
C VAL A 414 16.29 5.45 -21.57
N SER A 415 16.35 6.04 -20.36
CA SER A 415 16.55 5.29 -19.12
C SER A 415 15.34 5.25 -18.21
N THR A 416 14.43 6.25 -18.30
CA THR A 416 13.17 6.25 -17.55
C THR A 416 12.04 6.86 -18.37
N VAL A 417 10.86 6.23 -18.36
CA VAL A 417 9.64 6.72 -19.02
C VAL A 417 8.41 6.59 -18.13
N GLU A 418 7.41 7.44 -18.41
CA GLU A 418 6.02 7.22 -18.02
C GLU A 418 5.11 7.46 -19.23
N ALA A 419 4.03 6.68 -19.38
CA ALA A 419 3.08 6.92 -20.47
C ALA A 419 2.29 8.22 -20.23
N PHE A 420 1.86 8.93 -21.27
CA PHE A 420 1.09 10.17 -21.09
C PHE A 420 -0.25 9.90 -20.42
N ASP A 421 -1.05 9.00 -21.02
CA ASP A 421 -2.46 8.79 -20.65
C ASP A 421 -2.71 7.51 -19.86
N TYR A 422 -1.71 6.64 -19.73
CA TYR A 422 -1.82 5.34 -19.05
C TYR A 422 -0.89 5.27 -17.84
N PRO A 423 -1.24 4.52 -16.78
CA PRO A 423 -0.35 4.26 -15.66
C PRO A 423 0.70 3.19 -15.98
N ILE A 424 1.43 3.40 -17.08
CA ILE A 424 2.48 2.50 -17.55
C ILE A 424 3.82 3.21 -17.36
N TYR A 425 4.75 2.51 -16.72
CA TYR A 425 6.02 3.05 -16.24
C TYR A 425 7.18 2.14 -16.62
N GLY A 426 8.33 2.71 -16.95
CA GLY A 426 9.49 1.93 -17.36
C GLY A 426 10.80 2.51 -16.84
N THR A 427 11.68 1.65 -16.34
CA THR A 427 13.09 1.97 -16.03
C THR A 427 14.00 0.97 -16.75
N GLN A 428 14.96 1.45 -17.55
CA GLN A 428 15.99 0.58 -18.12
C GLN A 428 16.95 0.06 -17.02
N TRP A 429 17.16 0.86 -15.98
CA TRP A 429 17.96 0.55 -14.81
C TRP A 429 17.17 -0.22 -13.75
N HIS A 430 17.90 -0.79 -12.78
CA HIS A 430 17.38 -1.71 -11.77
C HIS A 430 17.23 -1.07 -10.38
N PRO A 431 16.07 -0.50 -10.04
CA PRO A 431 15.84 0.06 -8.70
C PRO A 431 15.89 -1.00 -7.60
N GLU A 432 15.61 -2.27 -7.89
CA GLU A 432 15.54 -3.34 -6.89
C GLU A 432 16.91 -3.76 -6.34
N LYS A 433 18.00 -3.51 -7.08
CA LYS A 433 19.32 -4.05 -6.74
C LYS A 433 19.94 -3.36 -5.53
N ASN A 434 19.79 -2.03 -5.43
CA ASN A 434 20.54 -1.22 -4.47
C ASN A 434 20.35 -1.65 -3.01
N ALA A 435 19.14 -2.11 -2.66
CA ALA A 435 18.82 -2.54 -1.29
C ALA A 435 18.97 -4.05 -1.06
N PHE A 436 19.05 -4.88 -2.11
CA PHE A 436 18.80 -6.32 -1.99
C PHE A 436 19.82 -7.25 -2.68
N GLU A 437 20.71 -6.75 -3.53
CA GLU A 437 21.69 -7.56 -4.28
C GLU A 437 23.14 -7.09 -4.03
N TRP A 438 23.99 -7.89 -3.40
CA TRP A 438 25.24 -7.41 -2.77
C TRP A 438 26.54 -7.82 -3.48
N ARG A 439 26.42 -8.70 -4.48
CA ARG A 439 27.57 -9.47 -5.01
C ARG A 439 28.39 -8.76 -6.07
N ARG A 440 27.88 -7.69 -6.65
CA ARG A 440 28.48 -7.03 -7.80
C ARG A 440 28.97 -5.66 -7.37
N PRO A 441 30.27 -5.35 -7.53
CA PRO A 441 30.85 -4.11 -7.02
C PRO A 441 30.28 -2.85 -7.69
N TYR A 442 29.64 -3.01 -8.85
CA TYR A 442 28.97 -1.92 -9.57
C TYR A 442 27.55 -1.63 -9.06
N VAL A 443 26.99 -2.42 -8.12
CA VAL A 443 25.65 -2.14 -7.58
C VAL A 443 25.78 -1.04 -6.51
N PRO A 444 25.09 0.11 -6.67
CA PRO A 444 25.16 1.18 -5.68
C PRO A 444 24.48 0.80 -4.37
N HIS A 445 25.16 1.03 -3.25
CA HIS A 445 24.66 0.75 -1.89
C HIS A 445 24.72 1.98 -0.97
N SER A 446 24.88 3.18 -1.53
CA SER A 446 24.83 4.42 -0.74
C SER A 446 23.44 4.62 -0.12
N PRO A 447 23.31 5.43 0.94
CA PRO A 447 22.00 5.76 1.51
C PRO A 447 21.00 6.29 0.48
N SER A 448 21.45 7.13 -0.45
CA SER A 448 20.62 7.67 -1.54
C SER A 448 20.22 6.58 -2.54
N ALA A 449 21.13 5.67 -2.90
CA ALA A 449 20.81 4.49 -3.73
C ALA A 449 19.70 3.63 -3.13
N VAL A 450 19.74 3.38 -1.82
CA VAL A 450 18.70 2.60 -1.10
C VAL A 450 17.38 3.39 -1.02
N ARG A 451 17.43 4.71 -0.80
CA ARG A 451 16.23 5.57 -0.82
C ARG A 451 15.54 5.50 -2.18
N ILE A 452 16.28 5.54 -3.29
CA ILE A 452 15.72 5.44 -4.65
C ILE A 452 14.91 4.15 -4.83
N SER A 453 15.44 3.00 -4.38
CA SER A 453 14.70 1.73 -4.41
C SER A 453 13.34 1.84 -3.72
N PHE A 454 13.32 2.44 -2.53
CA PHE A 454 12.09 2.61 -1.76
C PHE A 454 11.12 3.59 -2.43
N TYR A 455 11.58 4.75 -2.91
CA TYR A 455 10.69 5.74 -3.52
C TYR A 455 10.10 5.25 -4.85
N ALA A 456 10.88 4.53 -5.67
CA ALA A 456 10.36 3.88 -6.88
C ALA A 456 9.28 2.84 -6.54
N ALA A 457 9.52 2.00 -5.54
CA ALA A 457 8.55 1.01 -5.07
C ALA A 457 7.30 1.67 -4.47
N GLN A 458 7.48 2.70 -3.66
CA GLN A 458 6.41 3.45 -3.02
C GLN A 458 5.49 4.09 -4.07
N PHE A 459 6.07 4.71 -5.09
CA PHE A 459 5.33 5.26 -6.21
C PHE A 459 4.47 4.17 -6.87
N PHE A 460 5.08 3.08 -7.34
CA PHE A 460 4.33 2.03 -8.05
C PHE A 460 3.25 1.38 -7.17
N VAL A 461 3.53 1.15 -5.88
CA VAL A 461 2.54 0.62 -4.94
C VAL A 461 1.41 1.62 -4.68
N ASN A 462 1.66 2.94 -4.72
CA ASN A 462 0.62 3.96 -4.67
C ASN A 462 -0.26 3.95 -5.93
N GLU A 463 0.32 3.73 -7.11
CA GLU A 463 -0.47 3.57 -8.34
C GLU A 463 -1.43 2.39 -8.22
N ALA A 464 -0.96 1.27 -7.67
CA ALA A 464 -1.78 0.06 -7.49
C ALA A 464 -2.89 0.24 -6.44
N ARG A 465 -2.84 1.28 -5.59
CA ARG A 465 -3.93 1.60 -4.65
C ARG A 465 -5.15 2.23 -5.33
N LYS A 466 -5.05 2.58 -6.61
CA LYS A 466 -6.09 3.32 -7.35
C LYS A 466 -7.12 2.43 -8.06
N ASN A 467 -6.95 1.10 -8.08
CA ASN A 467 -8.02 0.15 -8.42
C ASN A 467 -8.43 -0.70 -7.24
N PHE A 468 -9.55 -1.40 -7.43
CA PHE A 468 -10.23 -2.19 -6.41
C PHE A 468 -10.34 -3.68 -6.77
N HIS A 469 -9.48 -4.15 -7.68
CA HIS A 469 -9.33 -5.57 -7.99
C HIS A 469 -9.04 -6.37 -6.72
N LYS A 470 -9.56 -7.60 -6.67
CA LYS A 470 -9.38 -8.50 -5.53
C LYS A 470 -9.71 -9.92 -5.95
N PHE A 471 -9.10 -10.88 -5.28
CA PHE A 471 -9.49 -12.28 -5.37
C PHE A 471 -10.93 -12.49 -4.85
N ASP A 472 -11.59 -13.52 -5.37
CA ASP A 472 -12.96 -13.88 -4.97
C ASP A 472 -13.06 -14.31 -3.49
N SER A 473 -11.97 -14.82 -2.92
CA SER A 473 -11.91 -15.20 -1.50
C SER A 473 -10.50 -15.04 -0.92
N GLU A 474 -10.43 -14.94 0.41
CA GLU A 474 -9.15 -14.96 1.15
C GLU A 474 -8.40 -16.28 0.96
N GLU A 475 -9.10 -17.39 0.71
CA GLU A 475 -8.49 -18.69 0.45
C GLU A 475 -7.75 -18.71 -0.89
N GLU A 476 -8.39 -18.23 -1.95
CA GLU A 476 -7.77 -18.14 -3.28
C GLU A 476 -6.62 -17.14 -3.30
N GLU A 477 -6.78 -15.99 -2.64
CA GLU A 477 -5.65 -15.09 -2.41
C GLU A 477 -4.53 -15.79 -1.67
N GLY A 478 -4.85 -16.45 -0.55
CA GLY A 478 -3.89 -17.16 0.29
C GLY A 478 -3.05 -18.17 -0.50
N LYS A 479 -3.65 -18.89 -1.45
CA LYS A 479 -2.96 -19.84 -2.35
C LYS A 479 -2.10 -19.16 -3.42
N ALA A 480 -2.51 -18.00 -3.90
CA ALA A 480 -1.81 -17.28 -4.97
C ALA A 480 -0.56 -16.52 -4.49
N LEU A 481 -0.46 -16.20 -3.20
CA LEU A 481 0.62 -15.37 -2.68
C LEU A 481 2.01 -16.03 -2.76
N ILE A 482 3.04 -15.20 -2.91
CA ILE A 482 4.45 -15.60 -2.92
C ILE A 482 4.87 -16.33 -1.64
N PHE A 483 4.13 -16.16 -0.55
CA PHE A 483 4.37 -16.81 0.74
C PHE A 483 4.28 -18.34 0.70
N ASN A 484 3.65 -18.91 -0.33
CA ASN A 484 3.62 -20.36 -0.56
C ASN A 484 4.90 -20.91 -1.20
N TYR A 485 5.84 -20.04 -1.56
CA TYR A 485 7.07 -20.39 -2.25
C TYR A 485 8.28 -20.06 -1.38
N SER A 486 9.32 -20.88 -1.47
CA SER A 486 10.59 -20.66 -0.76
C SER A 486 11.68 -20.30 -1.75
N PRO A 487 12.36 -19.15 -1.60
CA PRO A 487 13.47 -18.82 -2.46
C PRO A 487 14.68 -19.68 -2.11
N VAL A 488 15.49 -20.03 -3.10
CA VAL A 488 16.77 -20.70 -2.88
C VAL A 488 17.91 -19.70 -2.94
N TYR A 489 18.95 -19.96 -2.17
CA TYR A 489 20.21 -19.25 -2.31
C TYR A 489 20.86 -19.62 -3.65
N ALA A 490 20.97 -18.63 -4.55
CA ALA A 490 21.41 -18.84 -5.93
C ALA A 490 22.89 -18.45 -6.16
N ALA A 491 23.46 -17.70 -5.24
CA ALA A 491 24.84 -17.27 -5.32
C ALA A 491 25.82 -18.39 -4.88
N PRO A 492 27.05 -18.47 -5.42
CA PRO A 492 27.74 -17.52 -6.30
C PRO A 492 27.41 -17.64 -7.80
N ARG A 493 26.60 -18.62 -8.21
CA ARG A 493 26.40 -18.97 -9.63
C ARG A 493 25.48 -18.02 -10.39
N SER A 494 24.81 -17.11 -9.67
CA SER A 494 23.86 -16.14 -10.19
C SER A 494 24.28 -14.70 -9.86
N VAL A 495 23.74 -13.74 -10.60
CA VAL A 495 23.79 -12.30 -10.26
C VAL A 495 22.83 -11.92 -9.13
N PHE A 496 21.92 -12.84 -8.77
CA PHE A 496 20.95 -12.67 -7.69
C PHE A 496 21.35 -13.48 -6.45
N GLU A 497 21.15 -12.93 -5.25
CA GLU A 497 21.36 -13.65 -3.99
C GLU A 497 20.37 -14.80 -3.82
N GLN A 498 19.09 -14.52 -4.10
CA GLN A 498 17.98 -15.42 -3.88
C GLN A 498 17.04 -15.43 -5.08
N ILE A 499 16.57 -16.63 -5.44
CA ILE A 499 15.67 -16.84 -6.57
C ILE A 499 14.52 -17.75 -6.13
N TYR A 500 13.30 -17.35 -6.45
CA TYR A 500 12.14 -18.24 -6.46
C TYR A 500 12.14 -19.01 -7.78
N TYR A 501 12.09 -20.34 -7.72
CA TYR A 501 11.91 -21.20 -8.89
C TYR A 501 10.51 -21.81 -8.86
N PHE A 502 9.94 -22.00 -10.05
CA PHE A 502 8.59 -22.54 -10.26
C PHE A 502 8.61 -23.73 -11.24
#